data_AF-A0A1Q7SED4-F1
#
_entry.id   AF-A0A1Q7SED4-F1
#
_cell.length_a   1.000
_cell.length_b   1.000
_cell.length_c   1.000
_cell.angle_alpha   90.00
_cell.angle_beta   90.00
_cell.angle_gamma   90.00
#
_symmetry.space_group_name_H-M   'P 1'
#
loop_
_entity.id
_entity.type
_entity.pdbx_description
1 polymer ?
#
loop_
_entity_poly.entity_id
_entity_poly.type
_entity_poly.pdbx_seq_one_letter_code
_entity_poly.pdbx_strand_id
1 'polypeptide(L)'
;MEVIIDIRGPSLYIGESHRGIFRSPSTTFEEFIMLFVVCVLLAVATFFLWQNARRKVIVERNQSYRPAANAAAAVCVISLLLAISQGFTTIPAGHVGVVNFFGTVYDNTLKAGINFINPLANVVKMSVQTQELKEIMDVPSKEGLTVQLEVSILYHLNPEKAADVYKTVGEQYEPVIVEPQFRSVTRGVTAGYEAKALYTSEREHLSLLILKEIRDATEARGVSVEAVPL
;
A
#
# COMPACT_ATOMS: atom_id res chain seq x y z
N MET A 1 45.34 31.57 24.24
CA MET A 1 44.89 31.95 22.89
C MET A 1 45.16 30.75 22.01
N GLU A 2 44.24 29.80 22.03
CA GLU A 2 44.33 28.57 21.25
C GLU A 2 43.19 28.54 20.25
N VAL A 3 43.58 28.22 19.02
CA VAL A 3 42.80 28.22 17.80
C VAL A 3 41.95 26.94 17.81
N ILE A 4 40.64 27.09 17.96
CA ILE A 4 39.68 26.02 17.75
C ILE A 4 39.56 25.81 16.24
N ILE A 5 40.09 24.69 15.75
CA ILE A 5 39.92 24.26 14.37
C ILE A 5 38.48 23.73 14.24
N ASP A 6 37.68 24.49 13.51
CA ASP A 6 36.37 24.13 12.99
C ASP A 6 36.50 22.93 12.03
N ILE A 7 35.86 21.82 12.37
CA ILE A 7 35.65 20.67 11.49
C ILE A 7 34.14 20.42 11.35
N ARG A 8 33.41 21.45 10.91
CA ARG A 8 32.12 21.25 10.22
C ARG A 8 32.36 20.87 8.76
N GLY A 9 32.56 19.58 8.51
CA GLY A 9 32.29 18.98 7.20
C GLY A 9 30.78 18.81 6.99
N PRO A 10 30.28 18.90 5.75
CA PRO A 10 28.84 18.93 5.48
C PRO A 10 28.20 17.58 5.81
N SER A 11 27.13 17.61 6.60
CA SER A 11 26.24 16.47 6.80
C SER A 11 25.64 16.09 5.45
N LEU A 12 26.23 15.07 4.84
CA LEU A 12 25.76 14.44 3.62
C LEU A 12 24.52 13.62 4.00
N TYR A 13 23.36 14.28 3.98
CA TYR A 13 22.06 13.63 4.03
C TYR A 13 21.90 12.78 2.75
N ILE A 14 22.43 11.57 2.74
CA ILE A 14 22.03 10.54 1.78
C ILE A 14 20.89 9.76 2.43
N GLY A 15 19.72 10.36 2.33
CA GLY A 15 18.44 9.79 2.70
C GLY A 15 17.40 10.24 1.69
N GLU A 16 17.74 10.24 0.39
CA GLU A 16 16.72 10.20 -0.66
C GLU A 16 16.10 8.80 -0.64
N SER A 17 15.30 8.51 0.39
CA SER A 17 14.26 7.49 0.26
C SER A 17 13.39 8.00 -0.88
N HIS A 18 13.32 7.22 -1.96
CA HIS A 18 12.49 7.44 -3.12
C HIS A 18 11.22 8.23 -2.79
N ARG A 19 11.29 9.57 -2.90
CA ARG A 19 10.12 10.42 -3.16
C ARG A 19 9.77 10.19 -4.62
N GLY A 20 9.40 8.95 -4.93
CA GLY A 20 8.46 8.72 -5.99
C GLY A 20 7.28 9.58 -5.63
N ILE A 21 7.00 10.56 -6.48
CA ILE A 21 5.77 11.33 -6.48
C ILE A 21 4.66 10.28 -6.49
N PHE A 22 4.20 9.91 -5.29
CA PHE A 22 3.04 9.07 -5.10
C PHE A 22 1.89 10.00 -5.50
N ARG A 23 1.65 10.09 -6.81
CA ARG A 23 0.34 10.50 -7.32
C ARG A 23 -0.64 9.71 -6.48
N SER A 24 -1.49 10.40 -5.73
CA SER A 24 -2.52 9.75 -4.96
C SER A 24 -3.21 8.72 -5.88
N PRO A 25 -3.36 7.45 -5.45
CA PRO A 25 -4.02 6.42 -6.25
C PRO A 25 -5.43 6.82 -6.72
N SER A 26 -5.99 7.88 -6.12
CA SER A 26 -7.28 8.44 -6.49
C SER A 26 -7.36 8.90 -7.95
N THR A 27 -6.31 9.50 -8.54
CA THR A 27 -6.47 10.07 -9.90
C THR A 27 -6.66 8.98 -10.95
N THR A 28 -5.94 7.87 -10.84
CA THR A 28 -6.10 6.73 -11.76
C THR A 28 -7.42 5.99 -11.48
N PHE A 29 -7.81 5.84 -10.22
CA PHE A 29 -9.09 5.22 -9.87
C PHE A 29 -10.31 5.99 -10.40
N GLU A 30 -10.35 7.32 -10.22
CA GLU A 30 -11.41 8.19 -10.74
C GLU A 30 -11.47 8.14 -12.27
N GLU A 31 -10.33 8.09 -12.96
CA GLU A 31 -10.27 7.89 -14.42
C GLU A 31 -10.89 6.55 -14.86
N PHE A 32 -10.61 5.45 -14.14
CA PHE A 32 -11.23 4.15 -14.41
C PHE A 32 -12.74 4.15 -14.15
N ILE A 33 -13.22 4.79 -13.07
CA ILE A 33 -14.66 4.94 -12.84
C ILE A 33 -15.31 5.74 -13.95
N MET A 34 -14.73 6.89 -14.33
CA MET A 34 -15.27 7.73 -15.40
C MET A 34 -15.34 6.95 -16.71
N LEU A 35 -14.31 6.16 -17.05
CA LEU A 35 -14.32 5.31 -18.24
C LEU A 35 -15.41 4.24 -18.16
N PHE A 36 -15.57 3.57 -17.01
CA PHE A 36 -16.61 2.57 -16.79
C PHE A 36 -18.01 3.18 -16.96
N VAL A 37 -18.27 4.33 -16.32
CA VAL A 37 -19.54 5.04 -16.41
C VAL A 37 -19.82 5.49 -17.86
N VAL A 38 -18.82 6.00 -18.57
CA VAL A 38 -18.96 6.37 -19.99
C VAL A 38 -19.28 5.15 -20.86
N CYS A 39 -18.59 4.03 -20.68
CA CYS A 39 -18.89 2.79 -21.40
C CYS A 39 -20.32 2.30 -21.14
N VAL A 40 -20.79 2.36 -19.90
CA VAL A 40 -22.17 1.97 -19.54
C VAL A 40 -23.18 2.93 -20.16
N LEU A 41 -22.96 4.25 -20.10
CA LEU A 41 -23.85 5.24 -20.72
C LEU A 41 -23.91 5.08 -22.24
N LEU A 42 -22.77 4.82 -22.89
CA LEU A 42 -22.72 4.52 -24.33
C LEU A 42 -23.46 3.22 -24.67
N ALA A 43 -23.32 2.18 -23.86
CA ALA A 43 -24.06 0.93 -24.04
C ALA A 43 -25.58 1.18 -23.94
N VAL A 44 -26.03 1.95 -22.95
CA VAL A 44 -27.45 2.30 -22.79
C VAL A 44 -27.95 3.15 -23.98
N ALA A 45 -27.22 4.18 -24.38
CA ALA A 45 -27.61 5.05 -25.51
C ALA A 45 -27.70 4.26 -26.82
N THR A 46 -26.71 3.43 -27.12
CA THR A 46 -26.69 2.59 -28.32
C THR A 46 -27.73 1.49 -28.28
N PHE A 47 -28.07 0.96 -27.10
CA PHE A 47 -29.19 0.04 -26.91
C PHE A 47 -30.53 0.69 -27.26
N PHE A 48 -30.79 1.93 -26.81
CA PHE A 48 -32.01 2.67 -27.16
C PHE A 48 -32.07 2.99 -28.66
N LEU A 49 -30.96 3.41 -29.28
CA LEU A 49 -30.89 3.64 -30.72
C LEU A 49 -31.15 2.36 -31.51
N TRP A 50 -30.56 1.25 -31.08
CA TRP A 50 -30.81 -0.07 -31.66
C TRP A 50 -32.29 -0.46 -31.53
N GLN A 51 -32.89 -0.29 -30.36
CA GLN A 51 -34.30 -0.62 -30.11
C GLN A 51 -35.23 0.19 -31.01
N ASN A 52 -34.98 1.50 -31.17
CA ASN A 52 -35.77 2.38 -32.02
C ASN A 52 -35.59 2.06 -33.52
N ALA A 53 -34.34 1.88 -33.98
CA ALA A 53 -34.05 1.52 -35.37
C ALA A 53 -34.63 0.14 -35.74
N ARG A 54 -34.49 -0.84 -34.84
CA ARG A 54 -35.06 -2.18 -35.01
C ARG A 54 -36.59 -2.13 -35.10
N ARG A 55 -37.24 -1.28 -34.31
CA ARG A 55 -38.69 -1.07 -34.37
C ARG A 55 -39.13 -0.56 -35.75
N LYS A 56 -38.43 0.44 -36.32
CA LYS A 56 -38.73 0.96 -37.67
C LYS A 56 -38.47 -0.07 -38.78
N VAL A 57 -37.38 -0.85 -38.70
CA VAL A 57 -37.09 -1.92 -39.66
C VAL A 57 -38.18 -2.99 -39.69
N ILE A 58 -38.67 -3.41 -38.52
CA ILE A 58 -39.64 -4.50 -38.40
C ILE A 58 -41.07 -4.03 -38.73
N VAL A 59 -41.45 -2.82 -38.29
CA VAL A 59 -42.83 -2.31 -38.44
C VAL A 59 -43.05 -1.59 -39.76
N GLU A 60 -42.10 -0.77 -40.24
CA GLU A 60 -42.25 0.03 -41.47
C GLU A 60 -41.66 -0.67 -42.71
N ARG A 61 -41.05 -1.86 -42.54
CA ARG A 61 -40.40 -2.68 -43.60
C ARG A 61 -39.39 -1.89 -44.46
N ASN A 62 -38.84 -0.80 -43.92
CA ASN A 62 -37.91 0.07 -44.65
C ASN A 62 -36.47 -0.45 -44.50
N GLN A 63 -35.96 -1.07 -45.58
CA GLN A 63 -34.71 -1.82 -45.60
C GLN A 63 -33.47 -0.96 -45.34
N SER A 64 -33.58 0.36 -45.54
CA SER A 64 -32.49 1.34 -45.36
C SER A 64 -32.00 1.47 -43.91
N TYR A 65 -32.81 1.10 -42.91
CA TYR A 65 -32.43 1.18 -41.49
C TYR A 65 -31.74 -0.09 -40.94
N ARG A 66 -31.67 -1.17 -41.73
CA ARG A 66 -30.97 -2.42 -41.35
C ARG A 66 -29.47 -2.23 -41.04
N PRO A 67 -28.67 -1.53 -41.86
CA PRO A 67 -27.25 -1.32 -41.55
C PRO A 67 -27.07 -0.47 -40.28
N ALA A 68 -27.91 0.54 -40.07
CA ALA A 68 -27.88 1.38 -38.87
C ALA A 68 -28.21 0.60 -37.59
N ALA A 69 -29.20 -0.30 -37.64
CA ALA A 69 -29.53 -1.17 -36.51
C ALA A 69 -28.38 -2.14 -36.19
N ASN A 70 -27.76 -2.76 -37.19
CA ASN A 70 -26.63 -3.66 -36.97
C ASN A 70 -25.41 -2.93 -36.39
N ALA A 71 -25.12 -1.72 -36.88
CA ALA A 71 -24.05 -0.89 -36.35
C ALA A 71 -24.29 -0.52 -34.88
N ALA A 72 -25.51 -0.07 -34.51
CA ALA A 72 -25.85 0.25 -33.13
C ALA A 72 -25.75 -0.98 -32.19
N ALA A 73 -26.16 -2.16 -32.67
CA ALA A 73 -26.00 -3.41 -31.92
C ALA A 73 -24.52 -3.74 -31.68
N ALA A 74 -23.68 -3.60 -32.72
CA ALA A 74 -22.25 -3.87 -32.61
C ALA A 74 -21.57 -2.94 -31.60
N VAL A 75 -21.87 -1.63 -31.64
CA VAL A 75 -21.31 -0.68 -30.66
C VAL A 75 -21.79 -1.00 -29.24
N CYS A 76 -23.07 -1.33 -29.05
CA CYS A 76 -23.60 -1.73 -27.74
C CYS A 76 -22.85 -2.94 -27.16
N VAL A 77 -22.58 -3.96 -27.98
CA VAL A 77 -21.84 -5.15 -27.55
C VAL A 77 -20.40 -4.80 -27.20
N ILE A 78 -19.72 -3.99 -28.02
CA ILE A 78 -18.34 -3.56 -27.75
C ILE A 78 -18.26 -2.76 -26.46
N SER A 79 -19.16 -1.78 -26.25
CA SER A 79 -19.20 -0.98 -25.02
C SER A 79 -19.45 -1.84 -23.78
N LEU A 80 -20.30 -2.87 -23.88
CA LEU A 80 -20.55 -3.81 -22.78
C LEU A 80 -19.32 -4.68 -22.48
N LEU A 81 -18.63 -5.18 -23.51
CA LEU A 81 -17.39 -5.95 -23.34
C LEU A 81 -16.30 -5.11 -22.67
N LEU A 82 -16.15 -3.85 -23.07
CA LEU A 82 -15.22 -2.90 -22.46
C LEU A 82 -15.57 -2.60 -20.99
N ALA A 83 -16.86 -2.52 -20.66
CA ALA A 83 -17.30 -2.35 -19.28
C ALA A 83 -16.98 -3.59 -18.42
N ILE A 84 -17.20 -4.80 -18.95
CA ILE A 84 -16.89 -6.04 -18.24
C ILE A 84 -15.38 -6.22 -18.04
N SER A 85 -14.57 -5.88 -19.04
CA SER A 85 -13.10 -6.01 -18.92
C SER A 85 -12.51 -5.13 -17.82
N GLN A 86 -13.18 -4.04 -17.45
CA GLN A 86 -12.73 -3.15 -16.36
C GLN A 86 -12.91 -3.75 -14.96
N GLY A 87 -13.67 -4.85 -14.82
CA GLY A 87 -13.78 -5.56 -13.54
C GLY A 87 -12.56 -6.40 -13.16
N PHE A 88 -11.59 -6.56 -14.05
CA PHE A 88 -10.38 -7.31 -13.77
C PHE A 88 -9.26 -6.40 -13.24
N THR A 89 -8.74 -6.74 -12.06
CA THR A 89 -7.58 -6.06 -11.47
C THR A 89 -6.45 -7.05 -11.22
N THR A 90 -5.22 -6.62 -11.44
CA THR A 90 -4.03 -7.44 -11.19
C THR A 90 -3.28 -6.92 -9.97
N ILE A 91 -3.12 -7.79 -8.98
CA ILE A 91 -2.30 -7.56 -7.80
C ILE A 91 -0.89 -8.08 -8.09
N PRO A 92 0.15 -7.24 -8.01
CA PRO A 92 1.52 -7.67 -8.25
C PRO A 92 1.98 -8.67 -7.19
N ALA A 93 3.00 -9.46 -7.52
CA ALA A 93 3.64 -10.34 -6.55
C ALA A 93 4.18 -9.54 -5.35
N GLY A 94 4.17 -10.14 -4.16
CA GLY A 94 4.60 -9.47 -2.93
C GLY A 94 3.64 -8.39 -2.42
N HIS A 95 2.44 -8.26 -2.99
CA HIS A 95 1.44 -7.31 -2.54
C HIS A 95 0.11 -8.00 -2.24
N VAL A 96 -0.71 -7.34 -1.43
CA VAL A 96 -2.11 -7.66 -1.21
C VAL A 96 -2.99 -6.48 -1.56
N GLY A 97 -4.15 -6.75 -2.15
CA GLY A 97 -5.14 -5.72 -2.47
C GLY A 97 -6.16 -5.56 -1.35
N VAL A 98 -6.23 -4.39 -0.73
CA VAL A 98 -7.30 -4.03 0.20
C VAL A 98 -8.41 -3.34 -0.57
N VAL A 99 -9.62 -3.89 -0.51
CA VAL A 99 -10.78 -3.36 -1.24
C VAL A 99 -11.53 -2.37 -0.39
N ASN A 100 -11.66 -1.14 -0.87
CA ASN A 100 -12.43 -0.06 -0.28
C ASN A 100 -13.58 0.32 -1.22
N PHE A 101 -14.82 0.09 -0.77
CA PHE A 101 -16.02 0.45 -1.49
C PHE A 101 -16.74 1.59 -0.75
N PHE A 102 -16.59 2.81 -1.25
CA PHE A 102 -17.24 4.01 -0.70
C PHE A 102 -17.07 4.18 0.83
N GLY A 103 -15.86 3.95 1.33
CA GLY A 103 -15.54 4.08 2.76
C GLY A 103 -15.77 2.81 3.58
N THR A 104 -16.32 1.76 2.98
CA THR A 104 -16.41 0.43 3.60
C THR A 104 -15.26 -0.43 3.11
N VAL A 105 -14.36 -0.80 4.02
CA VAL A 105 -13.22 -1.68 3.71
C VAL A 105 -13.62 -3.13 3.99
N TYR A 106 -13.44 -4.00 3.00
CA TYR A 106 -13.68 -5.44 3.17
C TYR A 106 -12.59 -6.09 4.02
N ASP A 107 -12.95 -7.05 4.87
CA ASP A 107 -12.02 -7.77 5.74
C ASP A 107 -11.04 -8.64 4.96
N ASN A 108 -11.51 -9.22 3.85
CA ASN A 108 -10.70 -10.13 3.03
C ASN A 108 -9.79 -9.34 2.09
N THR A 109 -8.50 -9.66 2.10
CA THR A 109 -7.51 -9.13 1.16
C THR A 109 -7.46 -9.95 -0.13
N LEU A 110 -7.25 -9.25 -1.26
CA LEU A 110 -7.01 -9.87 -2.55
C LEU A 110 -5.56 -10.37 -2.61
N LYS A 111 -5.40 -11.63 -2.99
CA LYS A 111 -4.08 -12.25 -3.19
C LYS A 111 -3.44 -11.79 -4.50
N ALA A 112 -2.13 -11.97 -4.60
CA ALA A 112 -1.39 -11.74 -5.84
C ALA A 112 -1.99 -12.50 -7.03
N GLY A 113 -2.04 -11.86 -8.20
CA GLY A 113 -2.63 -12.40 -9.42
C GLY A 113 -3.85 -11.60 -9.91
N ILE A 114 -4.58 -12.20 -10.86
CA ILE A 114 -5.77 -11.60 -11.48
C ILE A 114 -6.96 -11.86 -10.56
N ASN A 115 -7.63 -10.79 -10.15
CA ASN A 115 -8.82 -10.83 -9.32
C ASN A 115 -9.97 -10.12 -10.06
N PHE A 116 -11.18 -10.67 -9.95
CA PHE A 116 -12.39 -10.03 -10.46
C PHE A 116 -13.06 -9.26 -9.33
N ILE A 117 -13.26 -7.97 -9.52
CA ILE A 117 -13.82 -7.05 -8.54
C ILE A 117 -14.88 -6.16 -9.17
N ASN A 118 -15.67 -5.51 -8.32
CA ASN A 118 -16.53 -4.42 -8.78
C ASN A 118 -15.65 -3.27 -9.30
N PRO A 119 -15.80 -2.83 -10.56
CA PRO A 119 -15.01 -1.72 -11.11
C PRO A 119 -15.21 -0.39 -10.39
N LEU A 120 -16.29 -0.26 -9.59
CA LEU A 120 -16.54 0.90 -8.73
C LEU A 120 -15.84 0.82 -7.35
N ALA A 121 -15.16 -0.29 -7.04
CA ALA A 121 -14.41 -0.44 -5.79
C ALA A 121 -12.95 -0.04 -5.96
N ASN A 122 -12.42 0.73 -5.01
CA ASN A 122 -11.02 1.10 -4.99
C ASN A 122 -10.20 -0.06 -4.42
N VAL A 123 -9.09 -0.41 -5.06
CA VAL A 123 -8.17 -1.43 -4.57
C VAL A 123 -6.83 -0.78 -4.25
N VAL A 124 -6.55 -0.69 -2.96
CA VAL A 124 -5.27 -0.20 -2.45
C VAL A 124 -4.31 -1.38 -2.35
N LYS A 125 -3.15 -1.26 -3.00
CA LYS A 125 -2.14 -2.32 -3.02
C LYS A 125 -1.13 -2.05 -1.92
N MET A 126 -1.08 -2.92 -0.92
CA MET A 126 -0.11 -2.83 0.16
C MET A 126 0.99 -3.87 -0.02
N SER A 127 2.24 -3.47 0.16
CA SER A 127 3.37 -4.40 0.13
C SER A 127 3.35 -5.29 1.36
N VAL A 128 3.54 -6.59 1.14
CA VAL A 128 3.77 -7.61 2.18
C VAL A 128 5.19 -8.18 2.08
N GLN A 129 6.06 -7.51 1.33
CA GLN A 129 7.47 -7.85 1.25
C GLN A 129 8.19 -7.40 2.52
N THR A 130 9.29 -8.07 2.83
CA THR A 130 10.24 -7.66 3.86
C THR A 130 10.79 -6.28 3.51
N GLN A 131 10.73 -5.38 4.48
CA GLN A 131 11.21 -4.01 4.41
C GLN A 131 12.21 -3.79 5.55
N GLU A 132 13.18 -2.90 5.30
CA GLU A 132 14.18 -2.51 6.27
C GLU A 132 13.93 -1.07 6.72
N LEU A 133 13.78 -0.88 8.03
CA LEU A 133 13.84 0.43 8.66
C LEU A 133 15.17 0.55 9.40
N LYS A 134 16.01 1.50 8.98
CA LYS A 134 17.26 1.84 9.66
C LYS A 134 17.07 3.11 10.48
N GLU A 135 17.52 3.09 11.72
CA GLU A 135 17.43 4.23 12.61
C GLU A 135 18.77 4.47 13.29
N ILE A 136 19.14 5.74 13.39
CA ILE A 136 20.24 6.21 14.23
C ILE A 136 19.60 7.02 15.34
N MET A 137 19.70 6.53 16.58
CA MET A 137 19.00 7.13 17.70
C MET A 137 19.88 7.22 18.95
N ASP A 138 19.70 8.30 19.68
CA ASP A 138 20.29 8.47 21.01
C ASP A 138 19.47 7.68 22.03
N VAL A 139 20.15 6.75 22.70
CA VAL A 139 19.57 5.83 23.67
C VAL A 139 20.24 5.97 25.04
N PRO A 140 19.48 5.91 26.14
CA PRO A 140 20.06 5.87 27.48
C PRO A 140 20.65 4.49 27.76
N SER A 141 21.78 4.46 28.46
CA SER A 141 22.33 3.26 29.11
C SER A 141 21.89 3.20 30.57
N LYS A 142 22.11 2.04 31.21
CA LYS A 142 21.91 1.81 32.64
C LYS A 142 22.68 2.79 33.54
N GLU A 143 23.80 3.30 33.05
CA GLU A 143 24.68 4.23 33.75
C GLU A 143 24.24 5.69 33.58
N GLY A 144 23.14 5.93 32.86
CA GLY A 144 22.65 7.28 32.55
C GLY A 144 23.44 7.97 31.43
N LEU A 145 24.27 7.24 30.70
CA LEU A 145 25.00 7.76 29.55
C LEU A 145 24.11 7.74 28.32
N THR A 146 24.13 8.81 27.54
CA THR A 146 23.50 8.83 26.21
C THR A 146 24.49 8.30 25.19
N VAL A 147 24.13 7.22 24.49
CA VAL A 147 24.93 6.60 23.45
C VAL A 147 24.16 6.66 22.13
N GLN A 148 24.85 6.98 21.04
CA GLN A 148 24.27 6.91 19.71
C GLN A 148 24.34 5.47 19.20
N LEU A 149 23.17 4.88 18.93
CA LEU A 149 23.02 3.53 18.43
C LEU A 149 22.46 3.56 17.01
N GLU A 150 23.15 2.90 16.09
CA GLU A 150 22.63 2.55 14.77
C GLU A 150 22.04 1.14 14.85
N VAL A 151 20.77 1.00 14.52
CA VAL A 151 20.06 -0.28 14.56
C VAL A 151 19.06 -0.33 13.42
N SER A 152 18.85 -1.52 12.85
CA SER A 152 17.81 -1.73 11.86
C SER A 152 16.82 -2.80 12.28
N ILE A 153 15.66 -2.80 11.64
CA ILE A 153 14.67 -3.87 11.74
C ILE A 153 14.25 -4.32 10.35
N LEU A 154 14.11 -5.64 10.22
CA LEU A 154 13.48 -6.28 9.08
C LEU A 154 12.07 -6.70 9.49
N TYR A 155 11.08 -6.20 8.76
CA TYR A 155 9.68 -6.46 9.06
C TYR A 155 8.84 -6.56 7.78
N HIS A 156 7.66 -7.16 7.89
CA HIS A 156 6.70 -7.18 6.80
C HIS A 156 5.27 -7.05 7.33
N LEU A 157 4.37 -6.57 6.49
CA LEU A 157 2.94 -6.55 6.80
C LEU A 157 2.38 -7.97 6.78
N ASN A 158 1.55 -8.32 7.77
CA ASN A 158 0.82 -9.58 7.74
C ASN A 158 -0.30 -9.50 6.68
N PRO A 159 -0.30 -10.35 5.64
CA PRO A 159 -1.29 -10.29 4.56
C PRO A 159 -2.74 -10.50 5.02
N GLU A 160 -2.95 -11.23 6.12
CA GLU A 160 -4.28 -11.50 6.68
C GLU A 160 -4.82 -10.32 7.49
N LYS A 161 -3.94 -9.51 8.09
CA LYS A 161 -4.29 -8.32 8.87
C LYS A 161 -4.20 -7.01 8.09
N ALA A 162 -3.77 -7.07 6.82
CA ALA A 162 -3.54 -5.88 6.00
C ALA A 162 -4.79 -5.00 5.84
N ALA A 163 -5.98 -5.60 5.72
CA ALA A 163 -7.24 -4.85 5.68
C ALA A 163 -7.49 -4.05 6.97
N ASP A 164 -7.22 -4.66 8.13
CA ASP A 164 -7.43 -4.02 9.43
C ASP A 164 -6.39 -2.93 9.71
N VAL A 165 -5.15 -3.15 9.29
CA VAL A 165 -4.10 -2.12 9.32
C VAL A 165 -4.51 -0.92 8.47
N TYR A 166 -5.00 -1.15 7.25
CA TYR A 166 -5.49 -0.08 6.39
C TYR A 166 -6.69 0.67 7.00
N LYS A 167 -7.64 -0.03 7.63
CA LYS A 167 -8.79 0.61 8.30
C LYS A 167 -8.38 1.48 9.49
N THR A 168 -7.43 1.00 10.30
CA THR A 168 -7.08 1.62 11.58
C THR A 168 -6.03 2.71 11.45
N VAL A 169 -5.10 2.56 10.49
CA VAL A 169 -3.95 3.45 10.33
C VAL A 169 -3.83 4.00 8.91
N GLY A 170 -4.17 3.20 7.90
CA GLY A 170 -4.06 3.56 6.49
C GLY A 170 -2.79 3.00 5.83
N GLU A 171 -2.44 3.55 4.66
CA GLU A 171 -1.29 3.09 3.86
C GLU A 171 0.05 3.34 4.56
N GLN A 172 0.15 4.43 5.32
CA GLN A 172 1.36 4.86 6.02
C GLN A 172 1.46 4.23 7.42
N TYR A 173 1.38 2.91 7.50
CA TYR A 173 1.42 2.20 8.78
C TYR A 173 2.81 2.19 9.43
N GLU A 174 3.88 2.27 8.64
CA GLU A 174 5.27 2.27 9.11
C GLU A 174 5.60 3.42 10.08
N PRO A 175 5.44 4.71 9.72
CA PRO A 175 5.76 5.82 10.63
C PRO A 175 4.81 5.93 11.83
N VAL A 176 3.65 5.26 11.78
CA VAL A 176 2.63 5.34 12.83
C VAL A 176 2.74 4.19 13.83
N ILE A 177 3.05 2.98 13.36
CA ILE A 177 3.15 1.78 14.21
C ILE A 177 4.61 1.39 14.40
N VAL A 178 5.35 1.21 13.32
CA VAL A 178 6.66 0.53 13.33
C VAL A 178 7.74 1.43 13.93
N GLU A 179 7.94 2.63 13.40
CA GLU A 179 8.97 3.56 13.87
C GLU A 179 8.84 3.90 15.37
N PRO A 180 7.64 4.28 15.90
CA PRO A 180 7.52 4.66 17.30
C PRO A 180 7.72 3.47 18.25
N GLN A 181 7.20 2.29 17.90
CA GLN A 181 7.37 1.09 18.72
C GLN A 181 8.83 0.64 18.74
N PHE A 182 9.49 0.65 17.58
CA PHE A 182 10.90 0.33 17.49
C PHE A 182 11.75 1.27 18.36
N ARG A 183 11.54 2.59 18.23
CA ARG A 183 12.23 3.61 19.03
C ARG A 183 11.99 3.49 20.54
N SER A 184 10.78 3.10 20.94
CA SER A 184 10.42 2.90 22.35
C SER A 184 11.05 1.64 22.92
N VAL A 185 10.93 0.50 22.21
CA VAL A 185 11.49 -0.79 22.64
C VAL A 185 13.00 -0.72 22.72
N THR A 186 13.68 -0.20 21.69
CA THR A 186 15.14 -0.06 21.68
C THR A 186 15.62 0.76 22.88
N ARG A 187 15.02 1.94 23.16
CA ARG A 187 15.37 2.77 24.32
C ARG A 187 15.07 2.09 25.65
N GLY A 188 13.96 1.37 25.75
CA GLY A 188 13.57 0.65 26.96
C GLY A 188 14.53 -0.48 27.28
N VAL A 189 14.93 -1.24 26.27
CA VAL A 189 15.89 -2.33 26.41
C VAL A 189 17.28 -1.79 26.74
N THR A 190 17.80 -0.82 26.01
CA THR A 190 19.16 -0.28 26.23
C THR A 190 19.32 0.37 27.61
N ALA A 191 18.25 0.96 28.17
CA ALA A 191 18.26 1.53 29.52
C ALA A 191 18.58 0.50 30.61
N GLY A 192 18.39 -0.80 30.34
CA GLY A 192 18.73 -1.89 31.24
C GLY A 192 20.19 -2.37 31.15
N TYR A 193 20.96 -1.90 30.16
CA TYR A 193 22.31 -2.41 29.84
C TYR A 193 23.38 -1.32 29.93
N GLU A 194 24.61 -1.72 30.25
CA GLU A 194 25.77 -0.82 30.26
C GLU A 194 26.14 -0.38 28.84
N ALA A 195 26.73 0.81 28.69
CA ALA A 195 27.08 1.35 27.37
C ALA A 195 28.04 0.42 26.59
N LYS A 196 28.92 -0.29 27.30
CA LYS A 196 29.85 -1.27 26.70
C LYS A 196 29.14 -2.47 26.06
N ALA A 197 27.96 -2.86 26.56
CA ALA A 197 27.22 -4.02 26.06
C ALA A 197 26.78 -3.82 24.60
N LEU A 198 26.54 -2.56 24.21
CA LEU A 198 26.11 -2.17 22.85
C LEU A 198 27.17 -2.45 21.78
N TYR A 199 28.45 -2.58 22.16
CA TYR A 199 29.58 -2.77 21.23
C TYR A 199 30.41 -4.04 21.50
N THR A 200 29.96 -4.90 22.42
CA THR A 200 30.69 -6.12 22.81
C THR A 200 29.92 -7.37 22.37
N SER A 201 30.37 -8.55 22.84
CA SER A 201 29.72 -9.84 22.58
C SER A 201 28.27 -9.93 23.08
N GLU A 202 27.83 -9.01 23.94
CA GLU A 202 26.43 -8.95 24.41
C GLU A 202 25.45 -8.36 23.39
N ARG A 203 25.94 -7.73 22.31
CA ARG A 203 25.11 -7.12 21.26
C ARG A 203 24.13 -8.11 20.63
N GLU A 204 24.56 -9.35 20.40
CA GLU A 204 23.68 -10.39 19.84
C GLU A 204 22.52 -10.71 20.79
N HIS A 205 22.81 -10.81 22.09
CA HIS A 205 21.79 -11.05 23.10
C HIS A 205 20.81 -9.88 23.19
N LEU A 206 21.31 -8.65 23.10
CA LEU A 206 20.50 -7.44 23.07
C LEU A 206 19.57 -7.40 21.84
N SER A 207 20.09 -7.76 20.66
CA SER A 207 19.32 -7.84 19.40
C SER A 207 18.14 -8.79 19.55
N LEU A 208 18.37 -9.98 20.08
CA LEU A 208 17.32 -10.98 20.30
C LEU A 208 16.28 -10.51 21.30
N LEU A 209 16.68 -9.76 22.33
CA LEU A 209 15.75 -9.18 23.29
C LEU A 209 14.89 -8.08 22.66
N ILE A 210 15.49 -7.15 21.91
CA ILE A 210 14.75 -6.11 21.18
C ILE A 210 13.78 -6.75 20.20
N LEU A 211 14.23 -7.77 19.45
CA LEU A 211 13.41 -8.54 18.51
C LEU A 211 12.18 -9.16 19.17
N LYS A 212 12.35 -9.74 20.36
CA LYS A 212 11.25 -10.34 21.11
C LYS A 212 10.22 -9.27 21.51
N GLU A 213 10.68 -8.20 22.16
CA GLU A 213 9.80 -7.14 22.68
C GLU A 213 9.06 -6.39 21.55
N ILE A 214 9.74 -6.08 20.43
CA ILE A 214 9.10 -5.41 19.30
C ILE A 214 8.09 -6.31 18.58
N ARG A 215 8.39 -7.62 18.46
CA ARG A 215 7.46 -8.58 17.87
C ARG A 215 6.17 -8.64 18.67
N ASP A 216 6.26 -8.77 19.99
CA ASP A 216 5.10 -8.81 20.88
C ASP A 216 4.27 -7.50 20.79
N ALA A 217 4.93 -6.35 20.64
CA ALA A 217 4.27 -5.05 20.51
C ALA A 217 3.58 -4.81 19.15
N THR A 218 4.11 -5.39 18.06
CA THR A 218 3.69 -5.08 16.68
C THR A 218 2.79 -6.16 16.07
N GLU A 219 2.87 -7.41 16.52
CA GLU A 219 2.11 -8.54 15.97
C GLU A 219 0.60 -8.38 16.16
N ALA A 220 0.17 -7.84 17.31
CA ALA A 220 -1.22 -7.48 17.58
C ALA A 220 -1.73 -6.40 16.62
N ARG A 221 -0.85 -5.54 16.12
CA ARG A 221 -1.14 -4.46 15.17
C ARG A 221 -1.01 -4.88 13.70
N GLY A 222 -0.66 -6.14 13.42
CA GLY A 222 -0.63 -6.67 12.05
C GLY A 222 0.70 -6.52 11.32
N VAL A 223 1.78 -6.18 12.02
CA VAL A 223 3.14 -6.16 11.47
C VAL A 223 3.95 -7.28 12.11
N SER A 224 4.68 -8.03 11.29
CA SER A 224 5.53 -9.14 11.72
C SER A 224 7.01 -8.73 11.59
N VAL A 225 7.77 -8.90 12.67
CA VAL A 225 9.21 -8.58 12.69
C VAL A 225 10.04 -9.86 12.54
N GLU A 226 10.91 -9.87 11.53
CA GLU A 226 11.75 -11.01 11.15
C GLU A 226 13.09 -10.99 11.91
N ALA A 227 13.78 -9.85 11.90
CA ALA A 227 15.12 -9.69 12.46
C ALA A 227 15.37 -8.25 12.94
N VAL A 228 16.30 -8.09 13.88
CA VAL A 228 16.78 -6.78 14.35
C VAL A 228 18.31 -6.76 14.25
N PRO A 229 18.89 -6.48 13.08
CA PRO A 229 20.34 -6.32 12.97
C PRO A 229 20.77 -5.13 13.82
N LEU A 230 21.55 -5.40 14.87
CA LEU A 230 22.22 -4.37 15.65
C LEU A 230 23.54 -4.03 15.04
#